data_AF-A0A382HPJ2-F1
#
_entry.id   AF-A0A382HPJ2-F1
#
_cell.length_a   1.000
_cell.length_b   1.000
_cell.length_c   1.000
_cell.angle_alpha   90.00
_cell.angle_beta   90.00
_cell.angle_gamma   90.00
#
_symmetry.space_group_name_H-M   'P 1'
#
loop_
_entity.id
_entity.type
_entity.pdbx_description
1 polymer ?
#
loop_
_entity_poly.entity_id
_entity_poly.type
_entity_poly.pdbx_seq_one_letter_code
_entity_poly.pdbx_strand_id
1 'polypeptide(L)'
;VEDARNGAATIREVNHILLLGWNRKAVSVLKQLAKLKETVRVVILTSTNTNVVRAELRQESRKLRGLKILPLRGSIASPSEMTRIAIRKAAYVIVLAEGQGLKNTFSDVTTIKTMMLLNSSRNDGRTSNIVAEIVNTENLPIANIASNLSHPIVSSGQVISKTMVQCARYPGYAQVYSKLFSLEDHKIELKNIENSEGILFGDIATRITNATVIGVSWLKIENGRERRVTVLNPEPDFDLAEEDELILIKQANEDLKISDCPPVDMVKATGILFNRPNIRKVLILSANPNLGSIIRELDQHSTELLEIIVACHDAKSVCETLGSKYEEIYSSKLKIQPIEFDLEGIWSLEKINPTEFDVIFIVADESESKVDADSRSTLILLLLRNICDKTRGMTFPPVITEFLDPQTLELIEDSPLTDAVVSTEFLSHLLVQVVRKPFMESIYRELLNAGGSEMGFRPAEAY
;
A
#
# COMPACT_ATOMS: atom_id res chain seq x y z
N VAL A 1 12.15 7.63 36.35
CA VAL A 1 13.06 7.89 35.20
C VAL A 1 13.84 6.64 34.81
N GLU A 2 14.28 5.80 35.77
CA GLU A 2 14.90 4.49 35.50
C GLU A 2 13.97 3.49 34.79
N ASP A 3 12.69 3.39 35.18
CA ASP A 3 11.75 2.47 34.51
C ASP A 3 11.52 2.82 33.04
N ALA A 4 11.53 4.10 32.69
CA ALA A 4 11.45 4.57 31.30
C ALA A 4 12.75 4.31 30.51
N ARG A 5 13.91 4.25 31.18
CA ARG A 5 15.17 3.80 30.57
C ARG A 5 15.15 2.29 30.32
N ASN A 6 14.54 1.51 31.21
CA ASN A 6 14.42 0.06 31.10
C ASN A 6 13.24 -0.40 30.21
N GLY A 7 12.43 0.52 29.68
CA GLY A 7 11.28 0.21 28.83
C GLY A 7 10.09 -0.38 29.59
N ALA A 8 10.03 -0.18 30.91
CA ALA A 8 9.05 -0.76 31.82
C ALA A 8 7.97 0.23 32.32
N ALA A 9 7.96 1.47 31.81
CA ALA A 9 7.08 2.52 32.31
C ALA A 9 5.58 2.28 32.03
N THR A 10 4.74 2.79 32.93
CA THR A 10 3.27 2.80 32.80
C THR A 10 2.81 4.16 32.26
N ILE A 11 1.97 4.14 31.24
CA ILE A 11 1.43 5.33 30.57
C ILE A 11 0.17 5.80 31.28
N ARG A 12 0.04 7.11 31.47
CA ARG A 12 -1.16 7.75 32.03
C ARG A 12 -1.76 8.81 31.11
N GLU A 13 -1.04 9.12 30.05
CA GLU A 13 -1.38 10.07 29.01
C GLU A 13 -2.70 9.74 28.31
N VAL A 14 -3.28 10.78 27.71
CA VAL A 14 -4.53 10.75 26.94
C VAL A 14 -4.24 11.36 25.58
N ASN A 15 -4.94 10.89 24.54
CA ASN A 15 -4.81 11.30 23.15
C ASN A 15 -3.40 11.10 22.57
N HIS A 16 -2.63 10.15 23.11
CA HIS A 16 -1.37 9.72 22.52
C HIS A 16 -1.61 8.76 21.35
N ILE A 17 -0.57 8.58 20.53
CA ILE A 17 -0.54 7.56 19.47
C ILE A 17 0.19 6.33 20.00
N LEU A 18 -0.39 5.16 19.76
CA LEU A 18 0.24 3.88 20.02
C LEU A 18 0.74 3.27 18.72
N LEU A 19 2.02 2.89 18.71
CA LEU A 19 2.62 2.04 17.68
C LEU A 19 2.92 0.68 18.30
N LEU A 20 2.12 -0.32 17.96
CA LEU A 20 2.22 -1.67 18.50
C LEU A 20 2.99 -2.54 17.50
N GLY A 21 4.14 -3.04 17.91
CA GLY A 21 5.05 -3.82 17.08
C GLY A 21 6.15 -2.96 16.45
N TRP A 22 7.17 -3.62 15.93
CA TRP A 22 8.30 -2.97 15.27
C TRP A 22 8.77 -3.76 14.06
N ASN A 23 8.88 -3.07 12.93
CA ASN A 23 9.45 -3.56 11.69
C ASN A 23 10.05 -2.39 10.87
N ARG A 24 10.57 -2.67 9.67
CA ARG A 24 11.19 -1.68 8.77
C ARG A 24 10.28 -0.49 8.42
N LYS A 25 8.95 -0.66 8.44
CA LYS A 25 7.98 0.43 8.17
C LYS A 25 7.78 1.35 9.36
N ALA A 26 8.14 0.93 10.59
CA ALA A 26 7.88 1.71 11.80
C ALA A 26 8.50 3.10 11.75
N VAL A 27 9.74 3.21 11.26
CA VAL A 27 10.42 4.50 11.10
C VAL A 27 9.72 5.36 10.03
N SER A 28 9.29 4.78 8.91
CA SER A 28 8.54 5.48 7.87
C SER A 28 7.18 5.99 8.39
N VAL A 29 6.44 5.18 9.16
CA VAL A 29 5.20 5.59 9.84
C VAL A 29 5.46 6.78 10.76
N LEU A 30 6.52 6.74 11.55
CA LEU A 30 6.90 7.85 12.43
C LEU A 30 7.28 9.10 11.63
N LYS A 31 8.00 8.98 10.50
CA LYS A 31 8.28 10.12 9.60
C LYS A 31 6.98 10.77 9.11
N GLN A 32 5.96 9.98 8.74
CA GLN A 32 4.66 10.53 8.34
C GLN A 32 3.92 11.20 9.49
N LEU A 33 3.98 10.64 10.70
CA LEU A 33 3.41 11.28 11.88
C LEU A 33 4.14 12.58 12.25
N ALA A 34 5.45 12.68 12.00
CA ALA A 34 6.24 13.88 12.28
C ALA A 34 5.89 15.05 11.36
N LYS A 35 5.37 14.79 10.16
CA LYS A 35 4.86 15.82 9.23
C LYS A 35 3.59 16.51 9.75
N LEU A 36 2.94 15.96 10.77
CA LEU A 36 1.80 16.61 11.41
C LEU A 36 2.27 17.85 12.18
N LYS A 37 1.61 18.99 11.97
CA LYS A 37 2.01 20.31 12.50
C LYS A 37 1.91 20.46 14.04
N GLU A 38 1.61 19.39 14.77
CA GLU A 38 1.41 19.38 16.21
C GLU A 38 2.47 18.52 16.90
N THR A 39 2.81 18.83 18.15
CA THR A 39 3.71 17.95 18.91
C THR A 39 2.99 16.67 19.31
N VAL A 40 3.26 15.58 18.58
CA VAL A 40 2.60 14.30 18.79
C VAL A 40 3.40 13.44 19.78
N ARG A 41 2.71 12.86 20.78
CA ARG A 41 3.30 11.86 21.68
C ARG A 41 3.06 10.47 21.13
N VAL A 42 4.12 9.71 20.93
CA VAL A 42 4.06 8.35 20.39
C VAL A 42 4.66 7.39 21.41
N VAL A 43 3.88 6.41 21.83
CA VAL A 43 4.38 5.29 22.65
C VAL A 43 4.50 4.07 21.76
N ILE A 44 5.68 3.47 21.74
CA ILE A 44 5.96 2.25 20.97
C ILE A 44 5.99 1.09 21.94
N LEU A 45 5.22 0.03 21.68
CA LEU A 45 5.30 -1.23 22.42
C LEU A 45 5.78 -2.33 21.48
N THR A 46 6.90 -2.97 21.78
CA THR A 46 7.42 -4.08 20.96
C THR A 46 8.18 -5.11 21.79
N SER A 47 8.24 -6.34 21.29
CA SER A 47 9.11 -7.40 21.80
C SER A 47 10.59 -7.14 21.48
N THR A 48 10.88 -6.31 20.46
CA THR A 48 12.22 -5.90 20.05
C THR A 48 12.97 -5.18 21.17
N ASN A 49 14.30 -5.37 21.24
CA ASN A 49 15.13 -4.68 22.22
C ASN A 49 15.06 -3.15 22.03
N THR A 50 14.73 -2.43 23.09
CA THR A 50 14.57 -0.97 23.08
C THR A 50 15.85 -0.23 22.68
N ASN A 51 17.03 -0.83 22.86
CA ASN A 51 18.29 -0.25 22.41
C ASN A 51 18.40 -0.21 20.88
N VAL A 52 17.92 -1.26 20.20
CA VAL A 52 17.88 -1.34 18.72
C VAL A 52 16.92 -0.29 18.19
N VAL A 53 15.69 -0.27 18.74
CA VAL A 53 14.67 0.74 18.40
C VAL A 53 15.22 2.16 18.60
N ARG A 54 15.86 2.44 19.74
CA ARG A 54 16.47 3.76 20.00
C ARG A 54 17.64 4.07 19.07
N ALA A 55 18.39 3.09 18.58
CA ALA A 55 19.47 3.31 17.62
C ALA A 55 18.91 3.73 16.25
N GLU A 56 17.92 2.99 15.73
CA GLU A 56 17.22 3.33 14.48
C GLU A 56 16.56 4.72 14.55
N LEU A 57 15.87 5.03 15.65
CA LEU A 57 15.26 6.36 15.86
C LEU A 57 16.29 7.49 15.89
N ARG A 58 17.51 7.25 16.37
CA ARG A 58 18.58 8.27 16.42
C ARG A 58 19.14 8.58 15.04
N GLN A 59 19.27 7.57 14.17
CA GLN A 59 19.73 7.75 12.80
C GLN A 59 18.82 8.73 12.03
N GLU A 60 17.51 8.69 12.31
CA GLU A 60 16.51 9.52 11.64
C GLU A 60 16.01 10.72 12.48
N SER A 61 16.74 11.07 13.53
CA SER A 61 16.32 12.09 14.52
C SER A 61 15.93 13.45 13.93
N ARG A 62 16.53 13.86 12.80
CA ARG A 62 16.17 15.11 12.10
C ARG A 62 14.78 15.04 11.47
N LYS A 63 14.44 13.90 10.85
CA LYS A 63 13.15 13.68 10.18
C LYS A 63 12.02 13.38 11.17
N LEU A 64 12.37 12.99 12.40
CA LEU A 64 11.42 12.70 13.49
C LEU A 64 11.18 13.91 14.44
N ARG A 65 11.63 15.11 14.06
CA ARG A 65 11.38 16.33 14.83
C ARG A 65 9.87 16.57 14.94
N GLY A 66 9.42 17.02 16.12
CA GLY A 66 7.99 17.19 16.44
C GLY A 66 7.40 16.02 17.23
N LEU A 67 8.02 14.83 17.19
CA LEU A 67 7.56 13.68 17.94
C LEU A 67 8.22 13.55 19.32
N LYS A 68 7.41 13.23 20.33
CA LYS A 68 7.88 12.77 21.64
C LYS A 68 7.70 11.26 21.72
N ILE A 69 8.76 10.53 21.41
CA ILE A 69 8.73 9.07 21.23
C ILE A 69 9.20 8.37 22.52
N LEU A 70 8.40 7.41 23.00
CA LEU A 70 8.72 6.56 24.14
C LEU A 70 8.68 5.07 23.77
N PRO A 71 9.85 4.44 23.54
CA PRO A 71 9.93 2.99 23.33
C PRO A 71 9.79 2.21 24.64
N LEU A 72 8.86 1.28 24.67
CA LEU A 72 8.60 0.32 25.75
C LEU A 72 8.78 -1.11 25.24
N ARG A 73 9.24 -1.98 26.14
CA ARG A 73 9.40 -3.40 25.85
C ARG A 73 8.20 -4.17 26.39
N GLY A 74 7.59 -5.01 25.57
CA GLY A 74 6.49 -5.88 25.98
C GLY A 74 5.80 -6.55 24.80
N SER A 75 4.95 -7.53 25.09
CA SER A 75 4.18 -8.22 24.06
C SER A 75 2.91 -7.46 23.72
N ILE A 76 2.70 -7.21 22.43
CA ILE A 76 1.46 -6.61 21.92
C ILE A 76 0.25 -7.57 22.01
N ALA A 77 0.47 -8.86 22.24
CA ALA A 77 -0.61 -9.83 22.41
C ALA A 77 -0.99 -10.04 23.89
N SER A 78 -0.58 -9.15 24.80
CA SER A 78 -0.81 -9.29 26.25
C SER A 78 -1.86 -8.28 26.79
N PRO A 79 -2.92 -8.75 27.47
CA PRO A 79 -3.93 -7.87 28.09
C PRO A 79 -3.38 -6.90 29.15
N SER A 80 -2.41 -7.36 29.96
CA SER A 80 -1.81 -6.52 31.00
C SER A 80 -1.02 -5.36 30.41
N GLU A 81 -0.35 -5.62 29.28
CA GLU A 81 0.41 -4.62 28.52
C GLU A 81 -0.49 -3.56 27.90
N MET A 82 -1.64 -3.94 27.36
CA MET A 82 -2.64 -3.01 26.82
C MET A 82 -3.13 -2.01 27.86
N THR A 83 -3.33 -2.50 29.09
CA THR A 83 -3.71 -1.64 30.22
C THR A 83 -2.54 -0.73 30.62
N ARG A 84 -1.31 -1.27 30.64
CA ARG A 84 -0.08 -0.53 30.98
C ARG A 84 0.19 0.65 30.04
N ILE A 85 -0.08 0.50 28.75
CA ILE A 85 0.12 1.54 27.74
C ILE A 85 -1.08 2.49 27.58
N ALA A 86 -2.09 2.35 28.46
CA ALA A 86 -3.31 3.15 28.45
C ALA A 86 -4.03 3.15 27.09
N ILE A 87 -4.21 1.97 26.47
CA ILE A 87 -4.79 1.88 25.12
C ILE A 87 -6.16 2.56 24.98
N ARG A 88 -7.01 2.46 26.00
CA ARG A 88 -8.35 3.07 26.03
C ARG A 88 -8.33 4.60 26.04
N LYS A 89 -7.17 5.21 26.28
CA LYS A 89 -6.95 6.66 26.29
C LYS A 89 -6.21 7.15 25.04
N ALA A 90 -5.77 6.25 24.16
CA ALA A 90 -5.09 6.60 22.93
C ALA A 90 -6.07 7.18 21.90
N ALA A 91 -5.61 8.14 21.09
CA ALA A 91 -6.39 8.65 19.97
C ALA A 91 -6.32 7.70 18.77
N TYR A 92 -5.10 7.22 18.50
CA TYR A 92 -4.77 6.38 17.34
C TYR A 92 -3.93 5.18 17.79
N VAL A 93 -4.21 4.02 17.23
CA VAL A 93 -3.46 2.78 17.44
C VAL A 93 -3.10 2.19 16.08
N ILE A 94 -1.81 2.04 15.82
CA ILE A 94 -1.27 1.41 14.61
C ILE A 94 -0.61 0.10 15.05
N VAL A 95 -1.11 -1.02 14.54
CA VAL A 95 -0.53 -2.35 14.79
C VAL A 95 0.31 -2.75 13.58
N LEU A 96 1.61 -2.92 13.77
CA LEU A 96 2.54 -3.42 12.77
C LEU A 96 2.89 -4.88 13.06
N ALA A 97 3.07 -5.67 12.01
CA ALA A 97 3.57 -7.03 12.17
C ALA A 97 5.01 -6.98 12.70
N GLU A 98 5.27 -7.65 13.83
CA GLU A 98 6.61 -7.70 14.40
C GLU A 98 7.55 -8.51 13.51
N GLY A 99 8.73 -7.97 13.22
CA GLY A 99 9.77 -8.66 12.47
C GLY A 99 10.82 -7.70 11.92
N GLN A 100 12.09 -8.12 11.97
CA GLN A 100 13.24 -7.32 11.51
C GLN A 100 13.68 -7.67 10.08
N GLY A 101 12.77 -8.17 9.23
CA GLY A 101 13.07 -8.40 7.81
C GLY A 101 13.95 -9.61 7.49
N LEU A 102 13.95 -10.66 8.33
CA LEU A 102 14.56 -11.95 7.99
C LEU A 102 13.49 -12.99 7.65
N LYS A 103 13.82 -13.98 6.81
CA LYS A 103 12.92 -15.09 6.41
C LYS A 103 12.21 -15.69 7.64
N ASN A 104 10.88 -15.81 7.59
CA ASN A 104 10.00 -16.27 8.69
C ASN A 104 9.91 -15.40 9.95
N THR A 105 10.35 -14.13 9.92
CA THR A 105 10.30 -13.27 11.12
C THR A 105 8.98 -12.50 11.26
N PHE A 106 8.25 -12.26 10.16
CA PHE A 106 6.93 -11.62 10.22
C PHE A 106 5.87 -12.64 10.59
N SER A 107 5.27 -12.48 11.76
CA SER A 107 4.14 -13.31 12.19
C SER A 107 2.88 -12.46 12.27
N ASP A 108 2.03 -12.54 11.24
CA ASP A 108 0.68 -11.94 11.29
C ASP A 108 -0.14 -12.50 12.45
N VAL A 109 0.25 -13.66 13.00
CA VAL A 109 -0.39 -14.29 14.16
C VAL A 109 -0.39 -13.35 15.37
N THR A 110 0.69 -12.60 15.62
CA THR A 110 0.73 -11.66 16.76
C THR A 110 -0.18 -10.46 16.51
N THR A 111 -0.22 -9.94 15.28
CA THR A 111 -1.19 -8.90 14.87
C THR A 111 -2.62 -9.40 15.04
N ILE A 112 -2.96 -10.58 14.52
CA ILE A 112 -4.30 -11.18 14.60
C ILE A 112 -4.73 -11.38 16.06
N LYS A 113 -3.86 -11.91 16.91
CA LYS A 113 -4.13 -12.04 18.36
C LYS A 113 -4.35 -10.70 19.03
N THR A 114 -3.56 -9.69 18.66
CA THR A 114 -3.73 -8.31 19.14
C THR A 114 -5.10 -7.77 18.74
N MET A 115 -5.53 -7.98 17.49
CA MET A 115 -6.86 -7.56 17.03
C MET A 115 -8.00 -8.23 17.78
N MET A 116 -7.90 -9.54 18.07
CA MET A 116 -8.87 -10.24 18.93
C MET A 116 -8.99 -9.61 20.32
N LEU A 117 -7.86 -9.21 20.91
CA LEU A 117 -7.80 -8.58 22.22
C LEU A 117 -8.41 -7.16 22.22
N LEU A 118 -8.20 -6.39 21.14
CA LEU A 118 -8.77 -5.06 21.01
C LEU A 118 -10.29 -5.11 20.89
N ASN A 119 -10.82 -6.11 20.18
CA ASN A 119 -12.26 -6.31 20.02
C ASN A 119 -12.99 -6.67 21.31
N SER A 120 -12.39 -7.51 22.16
CA SER A 120 -13.02 -7.92 23.42
C SER A 120 -13.14 -6.78 24.45
N SER A 121 -12.41 -5.68 24.24
CA SER A 121 -12.28 -4.57 25.20
C SER A 121 -13.22 -3.38 24.93
N ARG A 122 -14.18 -3.49 23.99
CA ARG A 122 -14.92 -2.37 23.37
C ARG A 122 -16.14 -1.84 24.14
N ASN A 123 -16.47 -2.39 25.30
CA ASN A 123 -17.75 -2.13 25.98
C ASN A 123 -18.01 -0.69 26.51
N ASP A 124 -17.06 0.25 26.44
CA ASP A 124 -17.13 1.51 27.23
C ASP A 124 -17.21 2.82 26.40
N GLY A 125 -17.73 2.80 25.18
CA GLY A 125 -18.18 4.01 24.47
C GLY A 125 -17.10 4.98 23.94
N ARG A 126 -15.81 4.78 24.24
CA ARG A 126 -14.68 5.47 23.56
C ARG A 126 -13.97 4.51 22.61
N THR A 127 -14.00 4.81 21.33
CA THR A 127 -13.31 4.02 20.30
C THR A 127 -12.07 4.78 19.84
N SER A 128 -10.89 4.31 20.24
CA SER A 128 -9.65 4.70 19.56
C SER A 128 -9.73 4.22 18.11
N ASN A 129 -9.28 5.04 17.16
CA ASN A 129 -9.15 4.55 15.79
C ASN A 129 -7.97 3.59 15.73
N ILE A 130 -8.22 2.37 15.25
CA ILE A 130 -7.25 1.29 15.18
C ILE A 130 -7.07 0.92 13.71
N VAL A 131 -5.82 0.78 13.27
CA VAL A 131 -5.47 0.15 12.00
C VAL A 131 -4.45 -0.96 12.26
N ALA A 132 -4.56 -2.06 11.52
CA ALA A 132 -3.58 -3.13 11.58
C ALA A 132 -2.96 -3.43 10.22
N GLU A 133 -1.67 -3.73 10.23
CA GLU A 133 -0.93 -4.27 9.10
C GLU A 133 -0.98 -5.79 9.13
N ILE A 134 -1.36 -6.39 8.00
CA ILE A 134 -1.17 -7.82 7.73
C ILE A 134 -0.20 -7.97 6.56
N VAL A 135 0.92 -8.64 6.78
CA VAL A 135 1.98 -8.75 5.77
C VAL A 135 1.55 -9.70 4.66
N ASN A 136 1.13 -10.93 5.02
CA ASN A 136 0.71 -11.92 4.05
C ASN A 136 -0.79 -11.80 3.73
N THR A 137 -1.10 -11.52 2.46
CA THR A 137 -2.47 -11.43 1.92
C THR A 137 -3.35 -12.64 2.27
N GLU A 138 -2.77 -13.84 2.44
CA GLU A 138 -3.51 -15.06 2.77
C GLU A 138 -4.05 -15.10 4.19
N ASN A 139 -3.43 -14.32 5.09
CA ASN A 139 -3.91 -14.21 6.46
C ASN A 139 -5.06 -13.19 6.58
N LEU A 140 -5.37 -12.45 5.51
CA LEU A 140 -6.40 -11.41 5.51
C LEU A 140 -7.81 -11.95 5.86
N PRO A 141 -8.29 -13.10 5.34
CA PRO A 141 -9.59 -13.66 5.75
C PRO A 141 -9.66 -13.97 7.25
N ILE A 142 -8.60 -14.58 7.81
CA ILE A 142 -8.51 -14.90 9.24
C ILE A 142 -8.47 -13.62 10.06
N ALA A 143 -7.68 -12.63 9.62
CA ALA A 143 -7.58 -11.34 10.28
C ALA A 143 -8.92 -10.59 10.28
N ASN A 144 -9.70 -10.66 9.20
CA ASN A 144 -11.04 -10.08 9.12
C ASN A 144 -12.05 -10.76 10.07
N ILE A 145 -11.95 -12.07 10.24
CA ILE A 145 -12.76 -12.82 11.22
C ILE A 145 -12.37 -12.38 12.65
N ALA A 146 -11.07 -12.34 12.94
CA ALA A 146 -10.53 -11.93 14.23
C ALA A 146 -10.84 -10.47 14.59
N SER A 147 -10.80 -9.59 13.60
CA SER A 147 -11.16 -8.18 13.73
C SER A 147 -12.67 -7.97 13.75
N ASN A 148 -13.48 -9.00 13.47
CA ASN A 148 -14.93 -8.90 13.39
C ASN A 148 -15.38 -7.73 12.49
N LEU A 149 -14.57 -7.40 11.48
CA LEU A 149 -14.70 -6.25 10.58
C LEU A 149 -14.86 -4.88 11.30
N SER A 150 -14.38 -4.79 12.53
CA SER A 150 -14.54 -3.60 13.39
C SER A 150 -13.46 -2.55 13.20
N HIS A 151 -12.33 -2.96 12.62
CA HIS A 151 -11.13 -2.14 12.49
C HIS A 151 -10.55 -2.35 11.10
N PRO A 152 -10.15 -1.25 10.42
CA PRO A 152 -9.47 -1.33 9.13
C PRO A 152 -8.21 -2.20 9.17
N ILE A 153 -8.03 -2.98 8.11
CA ILE A 153 -6.83 -3.81 7.92
C ILE A 153 -6.19 -3.46 6.58
N VAL A 154 -4.89 -3.15 6.61
CA VAL A 154 -4.09 -2.91 5.42
C VAL A 154 -3.24 -4.15 5.17
N SER A 155 -3.45 -4.81 4.02
CA SER A 155 -2.60 -5.92 3.58
C SER A 155 -1.42 -5.41 2.79
N SER A 156 -0.21 -5.55 3.34
CA SER A 156 1.02 -5.07 2.71
C SER A 156 1.28 -5.76 1.38
N GLY A 157 1.23 -7.10 1.34
CA GLY A 157 1.44 -7.85 0.11
C GLY A 157 0.43 -7.53 -0.98
N GLN A 158 -0.86 -7.38 -0.63
CA GLN A 158 -1.90 -7.01 -1.58
C GLN A 158 -1.66 -5.63 -2.18
N VAL A 159 -1.40 -4.64 -1.33
CA VAL A 159 -1.22 -3.24 -1.71
C VAL A 159 0.03 -3.06 -2.59
N ILE A 160 1.15 -3.68 -2.21
CA ILE A 160 2.40 -3.64 -3.00
C ILE A 160 2.17 -4.27 -4.37
N SER A 161 1.62 -5.49 -4.40
CA SER A 161 1.44 -6.27 -5.63
C SER A 161 0.56 -5.53 -6.65
N LYS A 162 -0.59 -5.02 -6.19
CA LYS A 162 -1.51 -4.22 -7.00
C LYS A 162 -0.85 -2.97 -7.55
N THR A 163 -0.11 -2.26 -6.72
CA THR A 163 0.60 -1.05 -7.14
C THR A 163 1.66 -1.34 -8.20
N MET A 164 2.47 -2.39 -8.01
CA MET A 164 3.48 -2.80 -8.98
C MET A 164 2.85 -3.18 -10.32
N VAL A 165 1.76 -3.95 -10.33
CA VAL A 165 1.07 -4.34 -11.57
C VAL A 165 0.43 -3.13 -12.26
N GLN A 166 -0.12 -2.17 -11.52
CA GLN A 166 -0.62 -0.92 -12.11
C GLN A 166 0.52 -0.09 -12.73
N CYS A 167 1.69 -0.02 -12.09
CA CYS A 167 2.88 0.65 -12.66
C CYS A 167 3.40 -0.05 -13.93
N ALA A 168 3.28 -1.38 -14.00
CA ALA A 168 3.59 -2.13 -15.22
C ALA A 168 2.63 -1.83 -16.37
N ARG A 169 1.34 -1.66 -16.08
CA ARG A 169 0.33 -1.32 -17.10
C ARG A 169 0.42 0.15 -17.51
N TYR A 170 0.66 1.04 -16.56
CA TYR A 170 0.78 2.48 -16.77
C TYR A 170 2.12 2.98 -16.21
N PRO A 171 3.19 3.02 -17.02
CA PRO A 171 4.47 3.59 -16.59
C PRO A 171 4.37 5.03 -16.06
N GLY A 172 5.06 5.33 -14.96
CA GLY A 172 5.08 6.64 -14.30
C GLY A 172 3.98 6.83 -13.24
N TYR A 173 3.24 5.77 -12.95
CA TYR A 173 2.09 5.79 -12.07
C TYR A 173 2.47 5.76 -10.58
N ALA A 174 3.65 5.26 -10.20
CA ALA A 174 4.09 5.34 -8.81
C ALA A 174 4.22 6.78 -8.31
N GLN A 175 4.58 7.73 -9.19
CA GLN A 175 4.61 9.16 -8.85
C GLN A 175 3.23 9.77 -8.59
N VAL A 176 2.20 9.28 -9.29
CA VAL A 176 0.81 9.72 -9.05
C VAL A 176 0.38 9.27 -7.67
N TYR A 177 0.63 8.00 -7.34
CA TYR A 177 0.30 7.44 -6.04
C TYR A 177 1.10 8.06 -4.90
N SER A 178 2.38 8.34 -5.08
CA SER A 178 3.18 9.02 -4.05
C SER A 178 2.60 10.39 -3.71
N LYS A 179 2.11 11.15 -4.70
CA LYS A 179 1.43 12.44 -4.51
C LYS A 179 0.01 12.31 -3.95
N LEU A 180 -0.77 11.34 -4.42
CA LEU A 180 -2.15 11.13 -3.98
C LEU A 180 -2.24 10.70 -2.52
N PHE A 181 -1.30 9.85 -2.08
CA PHE A 181 -1.25 9.35 -0.71
C PHE A 181 -0.29 10.13 0.20
N SER A 182 0.42 11.13 -0.34
CA SER A 182 1.11 12.13 0.48
C SER A 182 0.10 12.87 1.37
N LEU A 183 0.54 13.26 2.57
CA LEU A 183 -0.30 14.04 3.49
C LEU A 183 -0.34 15.55 3.16
N GLU A 184 0.51 16.01 2.25
CA GLU A 184 0.82 17.43 2.08
C GLU A 184 0.15 18.07 0.86
N ASP A 185 0.16 17.40 -0.29
CA ASP A 185 -0.22 18.02 -1.57
C ASP A 185 -1.73 17.96 -1.82
N HIS A 186 -2.27 16.73 -1.84
CA HIS A 186 -3.65 16.43 -2.18
C HIS A 186 -4.33 15.72 -1.02
N LYS A 187 -5.64 15.93 -0.88
CA LYS A 187 -6.45 15.27 0.14
C LYS A 187 -7.67 14.64 -0.52
N ILE A 188 -7.93 13.39 -0.11
CA ILE A 188 -9.20 12.74 -0.33
C ILE A 188 -10.14 13.12 0.84
N GLU A 189 -11.32 13.61 0.50
CA GLU A 189 -12.32 14.09 1.46
C GLU A 189 -13.71 13.59 1.08
N LEU A 190 -14.52 13.30 2.11
CA LEU A 190 -15.94 13.06 1.97
C LEU A 190 -16.68 14.36 2.22
N LYS A 191 -17.62 14.69 1.33
CA LYS A 191 -18.43 15.89 1.44
C LYS A 191 -19.91 15.56 1.23
N ASN A 192 -20.70 15.80 2.27
CA ASN A 192 -22.15 15.87 2.13
C ASN A 192 -22.55 17.16 1.39
N ILE A 193 -23.48 17.05 0.46
CA ILE A 193 -24.06 18.16 -0.29
C ILE A 193 -25.48 18.37 0.25
N GLU A 194 -25.75 19.56 0.76
CA GLU A 194 -27.08 19.90 1.25
C GLU A 194 -28.11 19.85 0.10
N ASN A 195 -29.26 19.24 0.34
CA ASN A 195 -30.32 19.04 -0.66
C ASN A 195 -29.83 18.29 -1.92
N SER A 196 -29.01 17.25 -1.74
CA SER A 196 -28.51 16.39 -2.83
C SER A 196 -29.57 15.51 -3.48
N GLU A 197 -30.72 15.30 -2.82
CA GLU A 197 -31.74 14.37 -3.30
C GLU A 197 -32.25 14.75 -4.70
N GLY A 198 -32.10 13.82 -5.64
CA GLY A 198 -32.50 13.99 -7.04
C GLY A 198 -31.51 14.81 -7.89
N ILE A 199 -30.34 15.17 -7.35
CA ILE A 199 -29.24 15.72 -8.13
C ILE A 199 -28.44 14.55 -8.73
N LEU A 200 -28.17 14.62 -10.03
CA LEU A 200 -27.34 13.64 -10.72
C LEU A 200 -25.86 13.83 -10.38
N PHE A 201 -25.13 12.73 -10.26
CA PHE A 201 -23.70 12.74 -9.98
C PHE A 201 -22.91 13.58 -10.99
N GLY A 202 -23.21 13.46 -12.29
CA GLY A 202 -22.54 14.23 -13.34
C GLY A 202 -22.75 15.74 -13.19
N ASP A 203 -23.96 16.15 -12.83
CA ASP A 203 -24.31 17.57 -12.67
C ASP A 203 -23.53 18.21 -11.53
N ILE A 204 -23.48 17.56 -10.35
CA ILE A 204 -22.72 18.09 -9.23
C ILE A 204 -21.21 18.04 -9.48
N ALA A 205 -20.72 17.03 -10.21
CA ALA A 205 -19.30 16.91 -10.54
C ALA A 205 -18.82 18.08 -11.41
N THR A 206 -19.64 18.56 -12.36
CA THR A 206 -19.28 19.72 -13.19
C THR A 206 -19.38 21.07 -12.46
N ARG A 207 -20.18 21.15 -11.39
CA ARG A 207 -20.32 22.36 -10.57
C ARG A 207 -19.13 22.59 -9.63
N ILE A 208 -18.40 21.55 -9.28
CA ILE A 208 -17.22 21.64 -8.41
C ILE A 208 -16.01 22.06 -9.24
N THR A 209 -15.46 23.26 -8.97
CA THR A 209 -14.47 23.90 -9.86
C THR A 209 -13.02 23.77 -9.40
N ASN A 210 -12.79 23.49 -8.12
CA ASN A 210 -11.43 23.40 -7.54
C ASN A 210 -11.16 22.03 -6.86
N ALA A 211 -11.92 21.01 -7.22
CA ALA A 211 -11.69 19.63 -6.82
C ALA A 211 -12.18 18.68 -7.91
N THR A 212 -11.67 17.46 -7.90
CA THR A 212 -12.13 16.40 -8.79
C THR A 212 -13.02 15.45 -8.00
N VAL A 213 -14.29 15.33 -8.39
CA VAL A 213 -15.20 14.33 -7.83
C VAL A 213 -14.87 12.97 -8.44
N ILE A 214 -14.59 11.98 -7.60
CA ILE A 214 -14.17 10.64 -8.04
C ILE A 214 -15.15 9.54 -7.66
N GLY A 215 -16.18 9.83 -6.88
CA GLY A 215 -17.16 8.83 -6.49
C GLY A 215 -18.12 9.28 -5.41
N VAL A 216 -18.84 8.30 -4.88
CA VAL A 216 -19.84 8.44 -3.82
C VAL A 216 -19.61 7.40 -2.73
N SER A 217 -20.02 7.73 -1.51
CA SER A 217 -19.95 6.82 -0.39
C SER A 217 -21.14 7.02 0.52
N TRP A 218 -21.64 5.95 1.14
CA TRP A 218 -22.72 6.01 2.14
C TRP A 218 -22.50 4.96 3.24
N LEU A 219 -23.21 5.09 4.35
CA LEU A 219 -23.24 4.09 5.41
C LEU A 219 -24.41 3.12 5.16
N LYS A 220 -24.11 1.83 5.18
CA LYS A 220 -25.10 0.76 5.06
C LYS A 220 -25.14 -0.05 6.35
N ILE A 221 -26.32 -0.27 6.89
CA ILE A 221 -26.52 -1.16 8.04
C ILE A 221 -26.78 -2.57 7.52
N GLU A 222 -25.85 -3.50 7.76
CA GLU A 222 -26.01 -4.93 7.48
C GLU A 222 -25.78 -5.73 8.77
N ASN A 223 -26.72 -6.63 9.10
CA ASN A 223 -26.64 -7.48 10.31
C ASN A 223 -26.42 -6.68 11.62
N GLY A 224 -27.05 -5.50 11.73
CA GLY A 224 -26.91 -4.61 12.88
C GLY A 224 -25.54 -3.93 12.98
N ARG A 225 -24.77 -3.89 11.90
CA ARG A 225 -23.47 -3.22 11.83
C ARG A 225 -23.45 -2.19 10.71
N GLU A 226 -22.93 -1.02 11.03
CA GLU A 226 -22.66 0.01 10.05
C GLU A 226 -21.40 -0.35 9.26
N ARG A 227 -21.52 -0.36 7.94
CA ARG A 227 -20.42 -0.55 7.00
C ARG A 227 -20.43 0.59 5.99
N ARG A 228 -19.25 1.17 5.74
CA ARG A 228 -19.08 2.12 4.65
C ARG A 228 -19.10 1.39 3.31
N VAL A 229 -19.93 1.85 2.39
CA VAL A 229 -19.90 1.46 0.98
C VAL A 229 -19.30 2.60 0.18
N THR A 230 -18.45 2.27 -0.78
CA THR A 230 -17.76 3.23 -1.65
C THR A 230 -17.93 2.76 -3.07
N VAL A 231 -18.31 3.67 -3.95
CA VAL A 231 -18.39 3.46 -5.39
C VAL A 231 -17.58 4.56 -6.06
N LEU A 232 -16.57 4.19 -6.83
CA LEU A 232 -15.73 5.13 -7.57
C LEU A 232 -16.15 5.15 -9.03
N ASN A 233 -16.10 6.33 -9.65
CA ASN A 233 -16.55 6.57 -11.01
C ASN A 233 -17.95 6.00 -11.30
N PRO A 234 -18.99 6.39 -10.53
CA PRO A 234 -20.38 6.03 -10.85
C PRO A 234 -20.79 6.65 -12.19
N GLU A 235 -21.85 6.11 -12.78
CA GLU A 235 -22.40 6.68 -14.01
C GLU A 235 -22.88 8.13 -13.78
N PRO A 236 -22.80 9.01 -14.79
CA PRO A 236 -23.21 10.41 -14.65
C PRO A 236 -24.67 10.60 -14.24
N ASP A 237 -25.54 9.64 -14.56
CA ASP A 237 -26.97 9.60 -14.23
C ASP A 237 -27.27 8.95 -12.86
N PHE A 238 -26.25 8.69 -12.05
CA PHE A 238 -26.44 8.22 -10.68
C PHE A 238 -27.18 9.28 -9.84
N ASP A 239 -28.36 8.92 -9.35
CA ASP A 239 -29.17 9.75 -8.44
C ASP A 239 -28.56 9.77 -7.03
N LEU A 240 -28.19 10.95 -6.55
CA LEU A 240 -27.70 11.13 -5.19
C LEU A 240 -28.86 11.06 -4.19
N ALA A 241 -28.66 10.29 -3.12
CA ALA A 241 -29.49 10.30 -1.93
C ALA A 241 -29.01 11.36 -0.91
N GLU A 242 -29.85 11.66 0.08
CA GLU A 242 -29.52 12.62 1.16
C GLU A 242 -28.31 12.17 2.01
N GLU A 243 -28.16 10.86 2.20
CA GLU A 243 -27.09 10.24 2.98
C GLU A 243 -25.79 10.00 2.18
N ASP A 244 -25.80 10.29 0.87
CA ASP A 244 -24.63 10.12 0.02
C ASP A 244 -23.62 11.24 0.26
N GLU A 245 -22.36 10.84 0.38
CA GLU A 245 -21.23 11.76 0.47
C GLU A 245 -20.38 11.64 -0.79
N LEU A 246 -20.08 12.78 -1.41
CA LEU A 246 -19.16 12.84 -2.54
C LEU A 246 -17.74 12.56 -2.07
N ILE A 247 -17.01 11.78 -2.86
CA ILE A 247 -15.58 11.55 -2.69
C ILE A 247 -14.84 12.52 -3.61
N LEU A 248 -14.00 13.36 -3.02
CA LEU A 248 -13.32 14.46 -3.71
C LEU A 248 -11.80 14.31 -3.58
N ILE A 249 -11.05 14.62 -4.64
CA ILE A 249 -9.62 14.94 -4.58
C ILE A 249 -9.49 16.45 -4.68
N LYS A 250 -8.90 17.10 -3.66
CA LYS A 250 -8.63 18.54 -3.68
C LYS A 250 -7.25 18.88 -3.12
N GLN A 251 -6.80 20.11 -3.34
CA GLN A 251 -5.60 20.60 -2.67
C GLN A 251 -5.82 20.74 -1.16
N ALA A 252 -4.78 20.42 -0.38
CA ALA A 252 -4.88 20.26 1.07
C ALA A 252 -5.40 21.48 1.85
N ASN A 253 -5.24 22.70 1.33
CA ASN A 253 -5.50 23.96 2.04
C ASN A 253 -6.55 24.84 1.35
N GLU A 254 -7.35 24.27 0.45
CA GLU A 254 -8.45 25.00 -0.21
C GLU A 254 -9.82 24.54 0.28
N ASP A 255 -10.72 25.51 0.46
CA ASP A 255 -12.14 25.25 0.67
C ASP A 255 -12.80 24.88 -0.67
N LEU A 256 -13.83 24.04 -0.60
CA LEU A 256 -14.54 23.57 -1.78
C LEU A 256 -15.36 24.71 -2.41
N LYS A 257 -15.25 24.88 -3.73
CA LYS A 257 -16.02 25.86 -4.50
C LYS A 257 -17.02 25.15 -5.39
N ILE A 258 -18.30 25.37 -5.09
CA ILE A 258 -19.43 24.88 -5.88
C ILE A 258 -20.00 26.06 -6.64
N SER A 259 -20.08 25.93 -7.97
CA SER A 259 -20.68 26.92 -8.85
C SER A 259 -22.20 26.77 -8.90
N ASP A 260 -22.90 27.90 -9.01
CA ASP A 260 -24.34 27.94 -9.29
C ASP A 260 -24.66 27.93 -10.79
N CYS A 261 -23.63 27.88 -11.64
CA CYS A 261 -23.83 27.76 -13.08
C CYS A 261 -24.53 26.42 -13.40
N PRO A 262 -25.42 26.42 -14.41
CA PRO A 262 -26.04 25.18 -14.87
C PRO A 262 -24.97 24.19 -15.34
N PRO A 263 -25.25 22.88 -15.29
CA PRO A 263 -24.34 21.84 -15.77
C PRO A 263 -23.89 22.17 -17.20
N VAL A 264 -22.61 21.95 -17.48
CA VAL A 264 -22.10 22.11 -18.85
C VAL A 264 -22.60 20.94 -19.68
N ASP A 265 -23.25 21.23 -20.82
CA ASP A 265 -23.63 20.20 -21.78
C ASP A 265 -22.37 19.42 -22.20
N MET A 266 -22.30 18.15 -21.80
CA MET A 266 -21.19 17.28 -22.21
C MET A 266 -21.29 17.07 -23.72
N VAL A 267 -20.36 17.68 -24.47
CA VAL A 267 -20.15 17.33 -25.87
C VAL A 267 -19.74 15.87 -25.88
N LYS A 268 -20.53 15.00 -26.54
CA LYS A 268 -20.14 13.60 -26.74
C LYS A 268 -18.83 13.60 -27.51
N ALA A 269 -17.72 13.38 -26.80
CA ALA A 269 -16.44 13.14 -27.42
C ALA A 269 -16.59 11.91 -28.32
N THR A 270 -16.29 12.05 -29.60
CA THR A 270 -16.04 10.91 -30.49
C THR A 270 -14.68 10.31 -30.10
N GLY A 271 -14.59 9.80 -28.88
CA GLY A 271 -13.35 9.28 -28.32
C GLY A 271 -12.88 8.07 -29.10
N ILE A 272 -11.60 8.05 -29.43
CA ILE A 272 -10.93 6.82 -29.87
C ILE A 272 -11.08 5.79 -28.75
N LEU A 273 -11.49 4.57 -29.09
CA LEU A 273 -11.53 3.47 -28.13
C LEU A 273 -10.12 3.24 -27.58
N PHE A 274 -9.90 3.62 -26.32
CA PHE A 274 -8.65 3.34 -25.62
C PHE A 274 -8.60 1.86 -25.26
N ASN A 275 -7.70 1.12 -25.89
CA ASN A 275 -7.43 -0.26 -25.51
C ASN A 275 -6.54 -0.28 -24.27
N ARG A 276 -6.97 -1.04 -23.27
CA ARG A 276 -6.17 -1.27 -22.06
C ARG A 276 -4.85 -1.95 -22.43
N PRO A 277 -3.74 -1.62 -21.75
CA PRO A 277 -2.47 -2.33 -21.91
C PRO A 277 -2.68 -3.83 -21.65
N ASN A 278 -2.25 -4.67 -22.60
CA ASN A 278 -2.33 -6.12 -22.49
C ASN A 278 -0.91 -6.69 -22.34
N ILE A 279 -0.61 -7.22 -21.16
CA ILE A 279 0.69 -7.80 -20.81
C ILE A 279 0.59 -9.31 -21.01
N ARG A 280 1.46 -9.88 -21.86
CA ARG A 280 1.46 -11.30 -22.22
C ARG A 280 2.71 -12.04 -21.79
N LYS A 281 3.88 -11.38 -21.80
CA LYS A 281 5.16 -11.99 -21.44
C LYS A 281 5.87 -11.18 -20.37
N VAL A 282 6.07 -11.77 -19.19
CA VAL A 282 6.59 -11.09 -18.00
C VAL A 282 7.85 -11.79 -17.51
N LEU A 283 8.89 -11.00 -17.21
CA LEU A 283 10.07 -11.46 -16.49
C LEU A 283 10.01 -10.95 -15.05
N ILE A 284 10.13 -11.83 -14.07
CA ILE A 284 10.26 -11.45 -12.66
C ILE A 284 11.65 -11.86 -12.18
N LEU A 285 12.43 -10.89 -11.72
CA LEU A 285 13.77 -11.07 -11.20
C LEU A 285 13.73 -11.00 -9.67
N SER A 286 14.42 -11.97 -9.04
CA SER A 286 14.41 -12.22 -7.60
C SER A 286 13.09 -12.78 -7.08
N ALA A 287 13.05 -13.16 -5.81
CA ALA A 287 11.87 -13.75 -5.19
C ALA A 287 11.60 -13.16 -3.81
N ASN A 288 10.33 -12.88 -3.54
CA ASN A 288 9.86 -12.46 -2.23
C ASN A 288 8.45 -13.02 -1.94
N PRO A 289 7.92 -12.87 -0.71
CA PRO A 289 6.61 -13.40 -0.35
C PRO A 289 5.43 -12.86 -1.18
N ASN A 290 5.59 -11.75 -1.92
CA ASN A 290 4.52 -11.12 -2.68
C ASN A 290 4.37 -11.70 -4.10
N LEU A 291 5.29 -12.56 -4.57
CA LEU A 291 5.28 -13.14 -5.93
C LEU A 291 3.91 -13.70 -6.33
N GLY A 292 3.30 -14.52 -5.48
CA GLY A 292 1.98 -15.12 -5.77
C GLY A 292 0.87 -14.08 -5.92
N SER A 293 0.95 -12.99 -5.14
CA SER A 293 -0.01 -11.89 -5.22
C SER A 293 0.18 -11.04 -6.48
N ILE A 294 1.43 -10.80 -6.91
CA ILE A 294 1.75 -10.11 -8.18
C ILE A 294 1.24 -10.93 -9.37
N ILE A 295 1.55 -12.23 -9.40
CA ILE A 295 1.13 -13.14 -10.48
C ILE A 295 -0.40 -13.20 -10.58
N ARG A 296 -1.08 -13.32 -9.43
CA ARG A 296 -2.55 -13.34 -9.39
C ARG A 296 -3.15 -12.04 -9.94
N GLU A 297 -2.57 -10.91 -9.59
CA GLU A 297 -3.04 -9.61 -10.08
C GLU A 297 -2.79 -9.46 -11.59
N LEU A 298 -1.63 -9.88 -12.11
CA LEU A 298 -1.37 -9.91 -13.55
C LEU A 298 -2.38 -10.80 -14.30
N ASP A 299 -2.66 -11.98 -13.77
CA ASP A 299 -3.63 -12.93 -14.36
C ASP A 299 -5.05 -12.35 -14.39
N GLN A 300 -5.46 -11.61 -13.35
CA GLN A 300 -6.77 -10.94 -13.29
C GLN A 300 -6.95 -9.84 -14.34
N HIS A 301 -5.86 -9.23 -14.82
CA HIS A 301 -5.89 -8.22 -15.88
C HIS A 301 -5.64 -8.79 -17.28
N SER A 302 -5.23 -10.07 -17.38
CA SER A 302 -4.96 -10.71 -18.66
C SER A 302 -6.23 -11.27 -19.29
N THR A 303 -6.46 -10.94 -20.56
CA THR A 303 -7.51 -11.58 -21.38
C THR A 303 -6.98 -12.78 -22.18
N GLU A 304 -5.66 -12.90 -22.29
CA GLU A 304 -4.95 -13.83 -23.16
C GLU A 304 -4.00 -14.77 -22.37
N LEU A 305 -3.21 -15.58 -23.09
CA LEU A 305 -2.18 -16.41 -22.47
C LEU A 305 -1.10 -15.50 -21.85
N LEU A 306 -0.86 -15.68 -20.55
CA LEU A 306 0.15 -14.97 -19.79
C LEU A 306 1.33 -15.91 -19.49
N GLU A 307 2.48 -15.61 -20.09
CA GLU A 307 3.74 -16.30 -19.85
C GLU A 307 4.59 -15.52 -18.85
N ILE A 308 4.91 -16.15 -17.71
CA ILE A 308 5.74 -15.56 -16.66
C ILE A 308 6.99 -16.39 -16.48
N ILE A 309 8.14 -15.74 -16.59
CA ILE A 309 9.44 -16.31 -16.27
C ILE A 309 9.88 -15.78 -14.91
N VAL A 310 10.06 -16.66 -13.95
CA VAL A 310 10.58 -16.32 -12.61
C VAL A 310 12.05 -16.69 -12.57
N ALA A 311 12.90 -15.68 -12.50
CA ALA A 311 14.34 -15.79 -12.49
C ALA A 311 14.89 -15.44 -11.10
N CYS A 312 15.20 -16.46 -10.30
CA CYS A 312 15.69 -16.30 -8.93
C CYS A 312 16.56 -17.49 -8.47
N HIS A 313 17.11 -17.39 -7.27
CA HIS A 313 17.77 -18.51 -6.60
C HIS A 313 16.74 -19.59 -6.25
N ASP A 314 17.07 -20.85 -6.50
CA ASP A 314 16.18 -22.01 -6.31
C ASP A 314 14.82 -21.84 -6.99
N ALA A 315 14.84 -21.38 -8.25
CA ALA A 315 13.63 -20.99 -8.97
C ALA A 315 12.62 -22.14 -9.12
N LYS A 316 13.13 -23.39 -9.21
CA LYS A 316 12.26 -24.57 -9.28
C LYS A 316 11.40 -24.73 -8.04
N SER A 317 12.00 -24.67 -6.84
CA SER A 317 11.24 -24.79 -5.59
C SER A 317 10.25 -23.63 -5.41
N VAL A 318 10.65 -22.42 -5.79
CA VAL A 318 9.76 -21.24 -5.75
C VAL A 318 8.54 -21.47 -6.65
N CYS A 319 8.75 -21.89 -7.91
CA CYS A 319 7.65 -22.15 -8.84
C CYS A 319 6.78 -23.35 -8.43
N GLU A 320 7.35 -24.41 -7.84
CA GLU A 320 6.57 -25.53 -7.28
C GLU A 320 5.68 -25.09 -6.11
N THR A 321 6.19 -24.20 -5.25
CA THR A 321 5.42 -23.61 -4.16
C THR A 321 4.30 -22.71 -4.68
N LEU A 322 4.56 -21.92 -5.73
CA LEU A 322 3.54 -21.11 -6.40
C LEU A 322 2.47 -21.99 -7.05
N GLY A 323 2.89 -23.04 -7.76
CA GLY A 323 1.98 -24.00 -8.41
C GLY A 323 1.04 -24.66 -7.40
N SER A 324 1.59 -25.32 -6.38
CA SER A 324 0.79 -26.03 -5.37
C SER A 324 -0.17 -25.13 -4.57
N LYS A 325 0.19 -23.86 -4.37
CA LYS A 325 -0.58 -22.91 -3.55
C LYS A 325 -1.70 -22.20 -4.32
N TYR A 326 -1.55 -22.07 -5.63
CA TYR A 326 -2.43 -21.25 -6.46
C TYR A 326 -2.99 -21.98 -7.69
N GLU A 327 -2.79 -23.29 -7.82
CA GLU A 327 -3.27 -24.11 -8.94
C GLU A 327 -4.77 -23.95 -9.22
N GLU A 328 -5.59 -23.79 -8.15
CA GLU A 328 -7.05 -23.62 -8.25
C GLU A 328 -7.48 -22.15 -8.45
N ILE A 329 -6.57 -21.20 -8.25
CA ILE A 329 -6.87 -19.75 -8.26
C ILE A 329 -6.52 -19.13 -9.60
N TYR A 330 -5.54 -19.68 -10.32
CA TYR A 330 -5.09 -19.15 -11.60
C TYR A 330 -5.97 -19.59 -12.77
N SER A 331 -6.10 -18.69 -13.75
CA SER A 331 -6.68 -18.99 -15.05
C SER A 331 -5.92 -20.13 -15.73
N SER A 332 -6.64 -20.96 -16.50
CA SER A 332 -6.03 -21.98 -17.37
C SER A 332 -5.11 -21.42 -18.46
N LYS A 333 -5.03 -20.08 -18.56
CA LYS A 333 -4.19 -19.32 -19.50
C LYS A 333 -2.87 -18.82 -18.89
N LEU A 334 -2.50 -19.26 -17.69
CA LEU A 334 -1.25 -18.87 -17.05
C LEU A 334 -0.16 -19.95 -17.22
N LYS A 335 1.04 -19.53 -17.60
CA LYS A 335 2.22 -20.40 -17.73
C LYS A 335 3.40 -19.81 -16.99
N ILE A 336 3.85 -20.49 -15.94
CA ILE A 336 4.99 -20.06 -15.11
C ILE A 336 6.19 -20.96 -15.41
N GLN A 337 7.35 -20.37 -15.69
CA GLN A 337 8.60 -21.10 -15.95
C GLN A 337 9.73 -20.63 -15.02
N PRO A 338 10.41 -21.55 -14.31
CA PRO A 338 11.56 -21.22 -13.50
C PRO A 338 12.83 -21.07 -14.35
N ILE A 339 13.62 -20.05 -14.06
CA ILE A 339 15.00 -19.90 -14.54
C ILE A 339 15.91 -19.64 -13.35
N GLU A 340 17.01 -20.39 -13.24
CA GLU A 340 17.96 -20.16 -12.17
C GLU A 340 18.72 -18.84 -12.40
N PHE A 341 18.66 -17.94 -11.42
CA PHE A 341 19.35 -16.65 -11.47
C PHE A 341 19.82 -16.23 -10.08
N ASP A 342 21.12 -16.00 -9.95
CA ASP A 342 21.75 -15.60 -8.69
C ASP A 342 22.97 -14.71 -8.92
N LEU A 343 23.08 -13.65 -8.14
CA LEU A 343 24.21 -12.71 -8.16
C LEU A 343 25.52 -13.37 -7.68
N GLU A 344 25.46 -14.50 -6.98
CA GLU A 344 26.64 -15.25 -6.51
C GLU A 344 27.26 -16.21 -7.55
N GLY A 345 26.70 -16.34 -8.77
CA GLY A 345 27.33 -17.18 -9.80
C GLY A 345 26.56 -17.43 -11.10
N ILE A 346 25.25 -17.14 -11.15
CA ILE A 346 24.38 -17.37 -12.31
C ILE A 346 23.62 -16.09 -12.64
N TRP A 347 24.35 -15.04 -13.04
CA TRP A 347 23.79 -13.69 -13.26
C TRP A 347 23.64 -13.30 -14.73
N SER A 348 23.95 -14.21 -15.66
CA SER A 348 23.93 -13.93 -17.10
C SER A 348 22.49 -13.79 -17.62
N LEU A 349 22.01 -12.55 -17.62
CA LEU A 349 20.72 -12.15 -18.19
C LEU A 349 20.67 -12.28 -19.72
N GLU A 350 21.82 -12.37 -20.41
CA GLU A 350 21.89 -12.51 -21.87
C GLU A 350 21.18 -13.76 -22.38
N LYS A 351 21.15 -14.85 -21.59
CA LYS A 351 20.43 -16.09 -21.94
C LYS A 351 18.91 -15.95 -21.86
N ILE A 352 18.42 -15.00 -21.07
CA ILE A 352 16.97 -14.76 -20.86
C ILE A 352 16.42 -13.85 -21.96
N ASN A 353 17.28 -13.09 -22.64
CA ASN A 353 16.94 -12.07 -23.62
C ASN A 353 15.84 -11.09 -23.13
N PRO A 354 16.17 -10.18 -22.19
CA PRO A 354 15.19 -9.31 -21.54
C PRO A 354 14.37 -8.44 -22.50
N THR A 355 14.86 -8.21 -23.73
CA THR A 355 14.17 -7.39 -24.74
C THR A 355 12.90 -8.01 -25.31
N GLU A 356 12.65 -9.31 -25.09
CA GLU A 356 11.46 -10.01 -25.60
C GLU A 356 10.23 -9.93 -24.69
N PHE A 357 10.37 -9.38 -23.49
CA PHE A 357 9.29 -9.30 -22.52
C PHE A 357 8.50 -8.02 -22.71
N ASP A 358 7.23 -8.02 -22.30
CA ASP A 358 6.40 -6.81 -22.26
C ASP A 358 6.72 -5.96 -21.03
N VAL A 359 7.15 -6.59 -19.93
CA VAL A 359 7.56 -5.92 -18.69
C VAL A 359 8.52 -6.78 -17.88
N ILE A 360 9.43 -6.12 -17.17
CA ILE A 360 10.37 -6.73 -16.22
C ILE A 360 10.05 -6.22 -14.81
N PHE A 361 9.83 -7.13 -13.87
CA PHE A 361 9.73 -6.84 -12.45
C PHE A 361 11.03 -7.18 -11.74
N ILE A 362 11.46 -6.33 -10.81
CA ILE A 362 12.51 -6.62 -9.84
C ILE A 362 11.87 -6.51 -8.46
N VAL A 363 11.76 -7.62 -7.73
CA VAL A 363 11.15 -7.64 -6.40
C VAL A 363 12.20 -7.60 -5.31
N ALA A 364 11.90 -6.90 -4.20
CA ALA A 364 12.85 -6.77 -3.10
C ALA A 364 12.96 -8.10 -2.33
N ASP A 365 14.13 -8.75 -2.43
CA ASP A 365 14.41 -10.05 -1.84
C ASP A 365 15.12 -9.93 -0.48
N GLU A 366 14.37 -10.16 0.59
CA GLU A 366 14.83 -10.14 1.99
C GLU A 366 15.22 -11.54 2.51
N SER A 367 15.41 -12.54 1.63
CA SER A 367 15.68 -13.91 2.06
C SER A 367 17.09 -14.12 2.62
N GLU A 368 18.05 -13.27 2.25
CA GLU A 368 19.44 -13.31 2.68
C GLU A 368 19.80 -12.15 3.61
N SER A 369 20.60 -12.44 4.64
CA SER A 369 20.98 -11.45 5.66
C SER A 369 22.26 -10.67 5.34
N LYS A 370 23.05 -11.12 4.34
CA LYS A 370 24.39 -10.56 4.08
C LYS A 370 24.35 -9.30 3.21
N VAL A 371 23.43 -9.25 2.27
CA VAL A 371 23.28 -8.15 1.32
C VAL A 371 21.87 -7.60 1.48
N ASP A 372 21.76 -6.28 1.63
CA ASP A 372 20.44 -5.65 1.73
C ASP A 372 19.66 -5.79 0.41
N ALA A 373 18.34 -5.96 0.50
CA ALA A 373 17.46 -6.23 -0.64
C ALA A 373 17.58 -5.16 -1.73
N ASP A 374 17.68 -3.88 -1.35
CA ASP A 374 17.79 -2.77 -2.30
C ASP A 374 19.12 -2.78 -3.06
N SER A 375 20.19 -3.28 -2.41
CA SER A 375 21.48 -3.46 -3.06
C SER A 375 21.41 -4.55 -4.13
N ARG A 376 20.69 -5.66 -3.88
CA ARG A 376 20.44 -6.71 -4.88
C ARG A 376 19.66 -6.15 -6.07
N SER A 377 18.55 -5.43 -5.81
CA SER A 377 17.75 -4.78 -6.86
C SER A 377 18.58 -3.81 -7.70
N THR A 378 19.44 -3.01 -7.07
CA THR A 378 20.33 -2.05 -7.74
C THR A 378 21.36 -2.74 -8.63
N LEU A 379 21.95 -3.86 -8.16
CA LEU A 379 22.89 -4.66 -8.98
C LEU A 379 22.20 -5.26 -10.21
N ILE A 380 20.96 -5.76 -10.06
CA ILE A 380 20.18 -6.28 -11.19
C ILE A 380 19.89 -5.17 -12.21
N LEU A 381 19.53 -3.97 -11.76
CA LEU A 381 19.35 -2.80 -12.63
C LEU A 381 20.64 -2.44 -13.39
N LEU A 382 21.80 -2.54 -12.75
CA LEU A 382 23.09 -2.33 -13.41
C LEU A 382 23.37 -3.38 -14.49
N LEU A 383 23.02 -4.65 -14.26
CA LEU A 383 23.13 -5.71 -15.26
C LEU A 383 22.19 -5.46 -16.46
N LEU A 384 20.95 -5.04 -16.19
CA LEU A 384 20.00 -4.68 -17.24
C LEU A 384 20.47 -3.46 -18.04
N ARG A 385 21.08 -2.46 -17.38
CA ARG A 385 21.67 -1.29 -18.06
C ARG A 385 22.70 -1.73 -19.11
N ASN A 386 23.61 -2.62 -18.74
CA ASN A 386 24.62 -3.15 -19.66
C ASN A 386 23.99 -3.84 -20.89
N ILE A 387 22.85 -4.53 -20.72
CA ILE A 387 22.13 -5.12 -21.85
C ILE A 387 21.49 -4.04 -22.71
N CYS A 388 20.81 -3.07 -22.10
CA CYS A 388 20.20 -1.94 -22.79
C CYS A 388 21.25 -1.17 -23.63
N ASP A 389 22.46 -0.96 -23.10
CA ASP A 389 23.57 -0.34 -23.82
C ASP A 389 24.07 -1.16 -25.02
N LYS A 390 24.01 -2.49 -24.94
CA LYS A 390 24.34 -3.38 -26.07
C LYS A 390 23.23 -3.47 -27.11
N THR A 391 21.97 -3.28 -26.72
CA THR A 391 20.80 -3.35 -27.61
C THR A 391 20.29 -1.97 -28.02
N ARG A 392 21.18 -0.96 -28.08
CA ARG A 392 20.86 0.40 -28.50
C ARG A 392 20.15 0.41 -29.85
N GLY A 393 18.97 1.04 -29.89
CA GLY A 393 18.11 1.12 -31.08
C GLY A 393 16.88 0.20 -31.04
N MET A 394 16.77 -0.69 -30.05
CA MET A 394 15.56 -1.44 -29.76
C MET A 394 14.78 -0.79 -28.61
N THR A 395 13.46 -0.94 -28.62
CA THR A 395 12.63 -0.58 -27.47
C THR A 395 12.94 -1.54 -26.33
N PHE A 396 13.43 -1.02 -25.20
CA PHE A 396 13.62 -1.81 -23.99
C PHE A 396 12.31 -1.85 -23.19
N PRO A 397 11.92 -3.00 -22.63
CA PRO A 397 10.67 -3.08 -21.89
C PRO A 397 10.70 -2.25 -20.61
N PRO A 398 9.52 -1.82 -20.11
CA PRO A 398 9.41 -1.17 -18.83
C PRO A 398 9.99 -2.04 -17.71
N VAL A 399 10.81 -1.44 -16.85
CA VAL A 399 11.38 -2.09 -15.66
C VAL A 399 10.72 -1.50 -14.41
N ILE A 400 9.97 -2.33 -13.69
CA ILE A 400 9.26 -1.96 -12.47
C ILE A 400 9.98 -2.58 -11.27
N THR A 401 10.49 -1.73 -10.38
CA THR A 401 11.30 -2.20 -9.24
C THR A 401 10.65 -1.89 -7.91
N GLU A 402 10.64 -2.86 -7.00
CA GLU A 402 10.35 -2.64 -5.59
C GLU A 402 11.63 -2.22 -4.86
N PHE A 403 11.53 -1.13 -4.09
CA PHE A 403 12.56 -0.70 -3.14
C PHE A 403 11.99 -0.58 -1.74
N LEU A 404 12.85 -0.74 -0.75
CA LEU A 404 12.51 -0.63 0.67
C LEU A 404 12.95 0.72 1.24
N ASP A 405 14.08 1.28 0.80
CA ASP A 405 14.59 2.61 1.19
C ASP A 405 14.42 3.62 0.05
N PRO A 406 13.72 4.75 0.27
CA PRO A 406 13.63 5.81 -0.74
C PRO A 406 15.00 6.40 -1.15
N GLN A 407 16.03 6.32 -0.32
CA GLN A 407 17.38 6.83 -0.65
C GLN A 407 18.01 6.06 -1.82
N THR A 408 17.59 4.82 -2.07
CA THR A 408 18.09 4.01 -3.18
C THR A 408 17.77 4.66 -4.53
N LEU A 409 16.69 5.44 -4.63
CA LEU A 409 16.31 6.14 -5.85
C LEU A 409 17.33 7.18 -6.30
N GLU A 410 18.12 7.75 -5.37
CA GLU A 410 19.18 8.73 -5.70
C GLU A 410 20.39 8.06 -6.39
N LEU A 411 20.51 6.73 -6.34
CA LEU A 411 21.65 5.98 -6.85
C LEU A 411 21.44 5.40 -8.26
N ILE A 412 20.24 5.55 -8.83
CA ILE A 412 19.80 4.81 -10.02
C ILE A 412 19.33 5.69 -11.18
N GLU A 413 19.71 6.98 -11.19
CA GLU A 413 19.32 7.95 -12.23
C GLU A 413 19.65 7.49 -13.67
N ASP A 414 20.78 6.81 -13.87
CA ASP A 414 21.21 6.31 -15.17
C ASP A 414 20.85 4.82 -15.42
N SER A 415 19.81 4.30 -14.77
CA SER A 415 19.40 2.89 -14.91
C SER A 415 18.24 2.72 -15.91
N PRO A 416 17.95 1.50 -16.41
CA PRO A 416 16.76 1.24 -17.23
C PRO A 416 15.45 1.25 -16.44
N LEU A 417 15.47 1.72 -15.18
CA LEU A 417 14.29 1.82 -14.34
C LEU A 417 13.22 2.69 -15.01
N THR A 418 12.02 2.14 -15.14
CA THR A 418 10.87 2.88 -15.67
C THR A 418 9.97 3.40 -14.56
N ASP A 419 9.71 2.57 -13.54
CA ASP A 419 8.95 2.99 -12.38
C ASP A 419 9.41 2.25 -11.12
N ALA A 420 9.26 2.89 -9.96
CA ALA A 420 9.72 2.36 -8.69
C ALA A 420 8.67 2.51 -7.58
N VAL A 421 8.40 1.40 -6.90
CA VAL A 421 7.51 1.36 -5.74
C VAL A 421 8.35 1.25 -4.49
N VAL A 422 8.45 2.36 -3.72
CA VAL A 422 9.06 2.36 -2.39
C VAL A 422 8.04 1.83 -1.38
N SER A 423 8.05 0.51 -1.16
CA SER A 423 6.96 -0.18 -0.47
C SER A 423 6.79 0.25 0.99
N THR A 424 7.89 0.53 1.70
CA THR A 424 7.82 0.95 3.11
C THR A 424 7.19 2.34 3.28
N GLU A 425 7.51 3.29 2.40
CA GLU A 425 6.97 4.64 2.45
C GLU A 425 5.50 4.64 2.05
N PHE A 426 5.18 3.94 0.95
CA PHE A 426 3.82 3.82 0.46
C PHE A 426 2.86 3.26 1.51
N LEU A 427 3.21 2.12 2.13
CA LEU A 427 2.40 1.52 3.19
C LEU A 427 2.29 2.41 4.42
N SER A 428 3.35 3.14 4.76
CA SER A 428 3.33 4.06 5.90
C SER A 428 2.34 5.21 5.71
N HIS A 429 2.23 5.75 4.49
CA HIS A 429 1.23 6.75 4.14
C HIS A 429 -0.18 6.18 4.34
N LEU A 430 -0.46 5.00 3.77
CA LEU A 430 -1.79 4.39 3.85
C LEU A 430 -2.20 4.11 5.30
N LEU A 431 -1.32 3.52 6.12
CA LEU A 431 -1.59 3.23 7.52
C LEU A 431 -1.93 4.51 8.32
N VAL A 432 -1.15 5.58 8.14
CA VAL A 432 -1.37 6.87 8.83
C VAL A 432 -2.65 7.55 8.35
N GLN A 433 -2.98 7.46 7.06
CA GLN A 433 -4.24 8.00 6.54
C GLN A 433 -5.45 7.23 7.07
N VAL A 434 -5.41 5.89 7.02
CA VAL A 434 -6.50 5.02 7.47
C VAL A 434 -6.75 5.14 8.97
N VAL A 435 -5.71 5.18 9.81
CA VAL A 435 -5.92 5.34 11.26
C VAL A 435 -6.54 6.69 11.61
N ARG A 436 -6.24 7.74 10.85
CA ARG A 436 -6.82 9.06 11.07
C ARG A 436 -8.22 9.18 10.50
N LYS A 437 -8.46 8.59 9.33
CA LYS A 437 -9.71 8.62 8.57
C LYS A 437 -10.07 7.18 8.13
N PRO A 438 -10.80 6.41 8.96
CA PRO A 438 -11.12 5.02 8.66
C PRO A 438 -11.81 4.77 7.32
N PHE A 439 -12.58 5.75 6.81
CA PHE A 439 -13.25 5.65 5.50
C PHE A 439 -12.27 5.46 4.33
N MET A 440 -11.00 5.90 4.48
CA MET A 440 -9.97 5.78 3.45
C MET A 440 -9.69 4.32 3.07
N GLU A 441 -9.88 3.37 3.99
CA GLU A 441 -9.71 1.94 3.69
C GLU A 441 -10.61 1.50 2.54
N SER A 442 -11.88 1.92 2.54
CA SER A 442 -12.83 1.52 1.51
C SER A 442 -12.48 2.12 0.15
N ILE A 443 -12.00 3.36 0.12
CA ILE A 443 -11.53 4.05 -1.09
C ILE A 443 -10.29 3.36 -1.65
N TYR A 444 -9.30 3.05 -0.81
CA TYR A 444 -8.08 2.37 -1.24
C TYR A 444 -8.35 0.94 -1.71
N ARG A 445 -9.28 0.25 -1.05
CA ARG A 445 -9.70 -1.09 -1.49
C ARG A 445 -10.28 -1.04 -2.89
N GLU A 446 -11.11 -0.04 -3.19
CA GLU A 446 -11.71 0.13 -4.52
C GLU A 446 -10.69 0.57 -5.58
N LEU A 447 -9.87 1.58 -5.28
CA LEU A 447 -8.82 2.09 -6.20
C LEU A 447 -7.77 1.06 -6.58
N LEU A 448 -7.48 0.13 -5.67
CA LEU A 448 -6.50 -0.93 -5.88
C LEU A 448 -7.17 -2.23 -6.34
N ASN A 449 -8.49 -2.29 -6.57
CA ASN A 449 -9.14 -3.54 -6.94
C ASN A 449 -8.99 -3.88 -8.43
N ALA A 450 -8.67 -5.14 -8.73
CA ALA A 450 -8.75 -5.63 -10.10
C ALA A 450 -10.22 -5.62 -10.56
N GLY A 451 -10.47 -5.10 -11.76
CA GLY A 451 -11.82 -5.01 -12.34
C GLY A 451 -12.71 -3.87 -11.81
N GLY A 452 -12.24 -3.10 -10.83
CA GLY A 452 -12.89 -1.87 -10.37
C GLY A 452 -12.45 -0.65 -11.15
N SER A 453 -12.68 0.53 -10.57
CA SER A 453 -12.20 1.80 -11.14
C SER A 453 -10.69 1.93 -10.99
N GLU A 454 -10.01 2.02 -12.13
CA GLU A 454 -8.56 2.21 -12.20
C GLU A 454 -8.25 3.65 -12.63
N MET A 455 -7.19 4.25 -12.10
CA MET A 455 -6.61 5.42 -12.76
C MET A 455 -5.59 4.94 -13.79
N GLY A 456 -5.48 5.67 -14.88
CA GLY A 456 -4.58 5.34 -15.98
C GLY A 456 -4.35 6.58 -16.84
N PHE A 457 -3.18 6.65 -17.45
CA PHE A 457 -2.88 7.72 -18.39
C PHE A 457 -3.56 7.43 -19.72
N ARG A 458 -4.26 8.44 -20.26
CA ARG A 458 -4.80 8.39 -21.61
C ARG A 458 -4.14 9.47 -22.46
N PRO A 459 -3.95 9.22 -23.75
CA PRO A 459 -3.47 10.24 -24.68
C PRO A 459 -4.48 11.40 -24.75
N ALA A 460 -4.02 12.61 -25.06
CA ALA A 460 -4.86 13.80 -25.05
C ALA A 460 -6.05 13.69 -26.02
N GLU A 461 -5.87 12.94 -27.11
CA GLU A 461 -6.88 12.65 -28.13
C GLU A 461 -8.03 11.75 -27.64
N ALA A 462 -7.89 11.15 -26.45
CA ALA A 462 -8.91 10.31 -25.83
C ALA A 462 -9.76 11.04 -24.76
N TYR A 463 -9.54 12.35 -24.54
CA TYR A 463 -10.29 13.18 -23.60
C TYR A 463 -11.27 14.12 -24.29
#